data_AF-A0A382C151-F1
#
_entry.id   AF-A0A382C151-F1
#
_cell.length_a   1.000
_cell.length_b   1.000
_cell.length_c   1.000
_cell.angle_alpha   90.00
_cell.angle_beta   90.00
_cell.angle_gamma   90.00
#
_symmetry.space_group_name_H-M   'P 1'
#
loop_
_entity.id
_entity.type
_entity.pdbx_description
1 polymer ?
#
loop_
_entity_poly.entity_id
_entity_poly.type
_entity_poly.pdbx_seq_one_letter_code
_entity_poly.pdbx_strand_id
1 'polypeptide(L)' 'MKLFNSVGPNPKVVRMFMAELDMECERQEVDLMGGENRQDAFLKINPTGTCPALEM' A
#
# COMPACT_ATOMS: atom_id res chain seq x y z
N MET A 1 -10.54 4.30 1.36
CA MET A 1 -10.09 5.68 1.54
C MET A 1 -8.59 5.70 1.65
N LYS A 2 -7.91 4.62 2.11
CA LYS A 2 -6.46 4.63 2.29
C LYS A 2 -5.72 3.49 1.57
N LEU A 3 -4.81 3.83 0.67
CA LEU A 3 -3.88 2.93 0.02
C LEU A 3 -2.54 2.94 0.78
N PHE A 4 -2.19 1.79 1.33
CA PHE A 4 -0.84 1.51 1.83
C PHE A 4 0.04 1.14 0.64
N ASN A 5 0.91 2.09 0.30
CA ASN A 5 1.71 2.09 -0.90
C ASN A 5 3.19 1.80 -0.58
N SER A 6 3.94 1.31 -1.57
CA SER A 6 5.38 1.13 -1.41
C SER A 6 6.12 1.09 -2.75
N VAL A 7 7.44 0.88 -2.66
CA VAL A 7 8.29 0.54 -3.81
C VAL A 7 8.01 -0.88 -4.29
N GLY A 8 8.00 -1.07 -5.61
CA GLY A 8 7.82 -2.38 -6.23
C GLY A 8 6.81 -2.38 -7.37
N PRO A 9 6.73 -3.50 -8.12
CA PRO A 9 5.86 -3.61 -9.28
C PRO A 9 4.38 -3.61 -8.89
N ASN A 10 3.98 -4.34 -7.84
CA ASN A 10 2.56 -4.48 -7.47
C ASN A 10 1.92 -3.14 -7.04
N PRO A 11 2.55 -2.33 -6.16
CA PRO A 11 2.00 -1.01 -5.82
C PRO A 11 1.92 -0.07 -7.03
N LYS A 12 2.88 -0.15 -7.96
CA LYS A 12 2.86 0.65 -9.19
C LYS A 12 1.66 0.32 -10.08
N VAL A 13 1.30 -0.96 -10.22
CA VAL A 13 0.14 -1.38 -11.03
C VAL A 13 -1.15 -0.78 -10.47
N VAL A 14 -1.33 -0.82 -9.14
CA VAL A 14 -2.52 -0.22 -8.51
C VAL A 14 -2.56 1.28 -8.72
N ARG A 15 -1.46 2.01 -8.52
CA ARG A 15 -1.41 3.46 -8.78
C ARG A 15 -1.72 3.82 -10.23
N MET A 16 -1.22 3.04 -11.18
CA MET A 16 -1.52 3.25 -12.60
C MET A 16 -3.01 3.05 -12.87
N PHE A 17 -3.60 1.96 -12.38
CA PHE A 17 -5.01 1.69 -12.56
C PHE A 17 -5.91 2.76 -11.92
N MET A 18 -5.54 3.25 -10.74
CA MET A 18 -6.24 4.36 -10.10
C MET A 18 -6.20 5.65 -10.93
N ALA A 19 -5.05 5.95 -11.54
CA ALA A 19 -4.92 7.11 -12.41
C ALA A 19 -5.80 6.99 -13.67
N GLU A 20 -5.89 5.80 -14.27
CA GLU A 20 -6.79 5.57 -15.43
C GLU A 20 -8.28 5.67 -15.10
N LEU A 21 -8.63 5.54 -13.81
CA LEU A 21 -10.00 5.68 -13.33
C LEU A 21 -10.33 7.09 -12.82
N ASP A 22 -9.39 8.04 -12.92
CA ASP A 22 -9.47 9.36 -12.29
C ASP A 22 -9.83 9.27 -10.79
N MET A 23 -9.33 8.24 -10.11
CA MET A 23 -9.65 7.95 -8.72
C MET A 23 -8.50 8.36 -7.80
N GLU A 24 -8.82 9.16 -6.79
CA GLU A 24 -7.90 9.51 -5.72
C GLU A 24 -8.24 8.75 -4.42
N CYS A 25 -7.20 8.44 -3.65
CA CYS A 25 -7.33 7.95 -2.29
C CYS A 25 -6.20 8.52 -1.43
N GLU A 26 -6.41 8.56 -0.11
CA GLU A 26 -5.33 8.82 0.84
C GLU A 26 -4.24 7.77 0.63
N ARG A 27 -2.98 8.21 0.59
CA ARG A 27 -1.84 7.32 0.41
C ARG A 27 -0.93 7.39 1.63
N GLN A 28 -0.60 6.24 2.19
CA GLN A 28 0.46 6.09 3.18
C GLN A 28 1.58 5.25 2.57
N GLU A 29 2.77 5.84 2.49
CA GLU A 29 3.97 5.12 2.09
C GLU A 29 4.43 4.22 3.25
N VAL A 30 4.73 2.96 2.91
CA VAL A 30 5.24 1.95 3.82
C VAL A 30 6.73 1.75 3.53
N ASP A 31 7.57 1.96 4.53
CA ASP A 31 9.00 1.75 4.39
C ASP A 31 9.36 0.25 4.41
N LEU A 32 9.49 -0.33 3.21
CA LEU A 32 9.91 -1.72 3.06
C LEU A 32 11.39 -1.94 3.41
N MET A 33 12.24 -0.92 3.26
CA MET A 33 13.67 -1.04 3.56
C MET A 33 13.90 -1.03 5.07
N GLY A 34 13.15 -0.21 5.80
CA GLY A 34 13.07 -0.20 7.27
C GLY A 34 12.25 -1.35 7.86
N GLY A 35 11.52 -2.11 7.03
CA GLY A 35 10.74 -3.28 7.45
C GLY A 35 9.43 -2.94 8.18
N GLU A 36 8.84 -1.77 7.89
CA GLU A 36 7.55 -1.33 8.47
C GLU A 36 6.43 -2.34 8.21
N ASN A 37 6.42 -2.95 7.02
CA ASN A 37 5.44 -3.95 6.60
C ASN A 37 5.47 -5.25 7.44
N ARG A 38 6.50 -5.44 8.27
CA ARG A 38 6.66 -6.61 9.14
C ARG A 38 6.34 -6.30 10.60
N GLN A 39 6.05 -5.04 10.92
CA GLN A 39 5.72 -4.62 12.27
C GLN A 39 4.25 -4.92 12.58
N ASP A 40 3.95 -5.15 13.86
CA ASP A 40 2.60 -5.49 14.33
C ASP A 40 1.54 -4.48 13.89
N ALA A 41 1.91 -3.19 13.77
CA ALA A 41 1.01 -2.14 13.30
C ALA A 41 0.53 -2.41 11.86
N PHE A 42 1.44 -2.78 10.96
CA PHE A 42 1.09 -3.09 9.57
C PHE A 42 0.45 -4.47 9.41
N LEU A 43 0.89 -5.46 10.19
CA LEU A 43 0.33 -6.82 10.13
C LEU A 43 -1.14 -6.87 10.55
N LYS A 44 -1.61 -5.93 11.37
CA LYS A 44 -3.05 -5.75 11.68
C LYS A 44 -3.87 -5.30 10.47
N ILE A 45 -3.25 -4.59 9.53
CA ILE A 45 -3.88 -4.13 8.28
C ILE A 45 -3.82 -5.26 7.24
N ASN A 46 -2.62 -5.82 7.01
CA ASN A 46 -2.41 -6.93 6.10
C ASN A 46 -1.54 -8.01 6.78
N PRO A 47 -2.13 -9.12 7.25
CA PRO A 47 -1.41 -10.19 7.93
C PRO A 47 -0.31 -10.85 7.10
N THR A 48 -0.33 -10.69 5.78
CA THR A 48 0.74 -11.21 4.90
C THR A 48 1.99 -10.33 4.87
N GLY A 49 1.91 -9.11 5.43
CA GLY A 49 3.01 -8.14 5.41
C GLY A 49 3.39 -7.68 4.00
N THR A 50 2.46 -7.72 3.05
CA THR A 50 2.73 -7.34 1.65
C THR A 50 2.13 -5.99 1.29
N CYS A 51 2.65 -5.38 0.24
CA CYS A 51 2.14 -4.14 -0.34
C CYS A 51 1.84 -4.36 -1.84
N PRO A 52 0.84 -3.67 -2.40
CA PRO A 52 -0.02 -2.68 -1.75
C PRO A 52 -1.15 -3.32 -0.92
N ALA A 53 -1.74 -2.53 -0.01
CA ALA A 53 -2.97 -2.91 0.72
C ALA A 53 -3.95 -1.73 0.73
N LEU A 54 -5.25 -2.00 0.77
CA LEU A 54 -6.31 -0.97 0.72
C LEU A 54 -7.22 -1.09 1.95
N GLU A 55 -7.48 0.03 2.61
CA GLU A 55 -8.45 0.20 3.69
C GLU A 55 -9.57 1.18 3.26
N MET A 56 -10.78 1.00 3.84
CA MET A 56 -12.06 1.49 3.31
C MET A 56 -12.17 2.97 3.14
#